data_AF-A0AA37MGN5-F1
#
_entry.id   AF-A0AA37MGN5-F1
#
_cell.length_a   1.000
_cell.length_b   1.000
_cell.length_c   1.000
_cell.angle_alpha   90.00
_cell.angle_beta   90.00
_cell.angle_gamma   90.00
#
_symmetry.space_group_name_H-M   'P 1'
#
loop_
_entity.id
_entity.type
_entity.pdbx_description
1 polymer ?
#
loop_
_entity_poly.entity_id
_entity_poly.type
_entity_poly.pdbx_seq_one_letter_code
_entity_poly.pdbx_strand_id
1 'polypeptide(L)'
;MKPEMSKREKARRAKARGSKTFIAHCEKCGTDRKHYASSVLCVTCEKQRDRRRTEARRQDPELKKKHNDAVHRRYLEDLGKSRERAAATEWRKATKAEKMHAWYEYERQAMQAVYAGLIEAKRGNEPDKMLEKFRQQGDHLIPKVGKGVIDGEEKIVVNGLHTFANLAPLSAVLNQKKGSDFEPDLCRYQKPANRHSGGAWDPELTDEERERIQERWTVEGVPLEESLRTHRDVLDRDARAYEEHLRKTYGMEILVDPAWFECHVLPEWKALEGPRYKGFEEEPDEETVRAFAARNEPRNTTNAV
;
A
#
# COMPACT_ATOMS: atom_id res chain seq x y z
N MET A 1 -41.67 38.12 25.29
CA MET A 1 -40.43 37.42 25.71
C MET A 1 -40.00 36.48 24.59
N LYS A 2 -38.73 36.48 24.18
CA LYS A 2 -38.22 35.47 23.24
C LYS A 2 -38.16 34.11 23.97
N PRO A 3 -38.63 33.01 23.37
CA PRO A 3 -38.54 31.70 24.00
C PRO A 3 -37.07 31.36 24.24
N GLU A 4 -36.78 30.85 25.44
CA GLU A 4 -35.43 30.44 25.79
C GLU A 4 -34.97 29.32 24.84
N MET A 5 -33.79 29.46 24.23
CA MET A 5 -33.30 28.48 23.26
C MET A 5 -33.14 27.10 23.91
N SER A 6 -33.61 26.07 23.20
CA SER A 6 -33.47 24.69 23.66
C SER A 6 -32.00 24.29 23.85
N LYS A 7 -31.76 23.37 24.77
CA LYS A 7 -30.42 22.87 25.09
C LYS A 7 -29.72 22.20 23.89
N ARG A 8 -30.50 21.53 23.02
CA ARG A 8 -30.02 20.95 21.76
C ARG A 8 -29.59 22.03 20.77
N GLU A 9 -30.33 23.14 20.70
CA GLU A 9 -29.97 24.26 19.83
C GLU A 9 -28.71 24.98 20.33
N LYS A 10 -28.57 25.17 21.65
CA LYS A 10 -27.34 25.67 22.29
C LYS A 10 -26.14 24.75 21.94
N ALA A 11 -26.31 23.43 21.96
CA ALA A 11 -25.28 22.46 21.58
C ALA A 11 -24.90 22.53 20.09
N ARG A 12 -25.90 22.61 19.19
CA ARG A 12 -25.70 22.73 17.74
C ARG A 12 -24.89 23.98 17.40
N ARG A 13 -25.24 25.13 17.98
CA ARG A 13 -24.50 26.38 17.81
C ARG A 13 -23.10 26.35 18.39
N ALA A 14 -22.86 25.57 19.44
CA ALA A 14 -21.51 25.38 19.98
C ALA A 14 -20.64 24.58 19.00
N LYS A 15 -21.16 23.47 18.45
CA LYS A 15 -20.45 22.68 17.41
C LYS A 15 -20.13 23.52 16.17
N ALA A 16 -21.10 24.29 15.68
CA ALA A 16 -20.92 25.15 14.52
C ALA A 16 -19.82 26.21 14.72
N ARG A 17 -19.59 26.63 15.97
CA ARG A 17 -18.53 27.57 16.36
C ARG A 17 -17.22 26.89 16.76
N GLY A 18 -17.08 25.58 16.55
CA GLY A 18 -15.90 24.80 16.97
C GLY A 18 -15.75 24.61 18.49
N SER A 19 -16.71 25.07 19.30
CA SER A 19 -16.66 24.91 20.75
C SER A 19 -17.09 23.51 21.17
N LYS A 20 -16.30 22.89 22.05
CA LYS A 20 -16.61 21.58 22.63
C LYS A 20 -17.68 21.67 23.74
N THR A 21 -17.97 22.86 24.26
CA THR A 21 -18.88 23.05 25.39
C THR A 21 -19.78 24.29 25.26
N PHE A 22 -20.87 24.30 26.03
CA PHE A 22 -21.81 25.43 26.14
C PHE A 22 -22.40 25.50 27.56
N ILE A 23 -22.94 26.66 27.96
CA ILE A 23 -23.62 26.81 29.25
C ILE A 23 -25.13 26.56 29.07
N ALA A 24 -25.70 25.73 29.93
CA ALA A 24 -27.13 25.52 30.03
C ALA A 24 -27.52 25.00 31.42
N HIS A 25 -28.79 25.12 31.75
CA HIS A 25 -29.36 24.54 32.95
C HIS A 25 -29.27 23.02 32.92
N CYS A 26 -28.80 22.42 34.02
CA CYS A 26 -28.75 20.98 34.19
C CYS A 26 -29.79 20.51 35.20
N GLU A 27 -30.86 19.88 34.72
CA GLU A 27 -31.95 19.33 35.55
C GLU A 27 -31.48 18.42 36.69
N LYS A 28 -30.44 17.60 36.46
CA LYS A 28 -29.87 16.72 37.50
C LYS A 28 -29.07 17.45 38.57
N CYS A 29 -28.38 18.51 38.16
CA CYS A 29 -27.41 19.23 38.96
C CYS A 29 -28.05 20.56 39.49
N GLY A 30 -29.31 20.85 39.16
CA GLY A 30 -30.13 21.98 39.62
C GLY A 30 -29.63 23.38 39.23
N THR A 31 -28.58 23.49 38.41
CA THR A 31 -27.83 24.72 38.19
C THR A 31 -27.32 24.82 36.77
N ASP A 32 -27.01 26.06 36.34
CA ASP A 32 -26.37 26.33 35.07
C ASP A 32 -24.91 25.86 35.09
N ARG A 33 -24.58 24.94 34.19
CA ARG A 33 -23.29 24.24 34.14
C ARG A 33 -22.74 24.27 32.73
N LYS A 34 -21.46 23.95 32.57
CA LYS A 34 -20.91 23.60 31.25
C LYS A 34 -21.44 22.23 30.82
N HIS A 35 -21.88 22.15 29.59
CA HIS A 35 -22.37 20.96 28.89
C HIS A 35 -21.46 20.61 27.73
N TYR A 36 -21.26 19.33 27.46
CA TYR A 36 -20.58 18.89 26.24
C TYR A 36 -21.51 19.05 25.05
N ALA A 37 -21.00 19.64 23.96
CA ALA A 37 -21.76 19.80 22.74
C ALA A 37 -22.12 18.44 22.09
N SER A 38 -21.35 17.38 22.37
CA SER A 38 -21.55 16.03 21.83
C SER A 38 -22.67 15.23 22.53
N SER A 39 -22.78 15.32 23.86
CA SER A 39 -23.70 14.50 24.67
C SER A 39 -24.87 15.28 25.26
N VAL A 40 -24.83 16.63 25.23
CA VAL A 40 -25.80 17.54 25.87
C VAL A 40 -25.84 17.37 27.41
N LEU A 41 -25.00 16.51 27.98
CA LEU A 41 -24.88 16.30 29.42
C LEU A 41 -23.95 17.34 30.03
N CYS A 42 -24.20 17.67 31.30
CA CYS A 42 -23.30 18.58 31.99
C CYS A 42 -22.01 17.84 32.31
N VAL A 43 -20.89 18.54 32.22
CA VAL A 43 -19.55 17.94 32.37
C VAL A 43 -19.41 17.20 33.71
N THR A 44 -19.99 17.74 34.78
CA THR A 44 -19.95 17.13 36.12
C THR A 44 -20.79 15.86 36.20
N CYS A 45 -22.05 15.93 35.77
CA CYS A 45 -23.00 14.82 35.80
C CYS A 45 -22.52 13.69 34.82
N GLU A 46 -21.83 14.01 33.72
CA GLU A 46 -21.17 13.02 32.83
C GLU A 46 -19.96 12.35 33.50
N LYS A 47 -19.05 13.11 34.13
CA LYS A 47 -17.94 12.54 34.90
C LYS A 47 -18.40 11.59 36.00
N GLN A 48 -19.47 11.95 36.73
CA GLN A 48 -20.03 11.07 37.77
C GLN A 48 -20.58 9.77 37.17
N ARG A 49 -21.31 9.85 36.05
CA ARG A 49 -21.81 8.66 35.34
C ARG A 49 -20.65 7.75 34.91
N ASP A 50 -19.60 8.33 34.34
CA ASP A 50 -18.46 7.57 33.84
C ASP A 50 -17.68 6.92 35.00
N ARG A 51 -17.52 7.62 36.14
CA ARG A 51 -16.96 7.05 37.37
C ARG A 51 -17.78 5.84 37.85
N ARG A 52 -19.11 5.96 37.93
CA ARG A 52 -20.00 4.85 38.33
C ARG A 52 -19.89 3.66 37.37
N ARG A 53 -19.84 3.90 36.06
CA ARG A 53 -19.63 2.84 35.05
C ARG A 53 -18.27 2.16 35.20
N THR A 54 -17.23 2.90 35.55
CA THR A 54 -15.90 2.34 35.80
C THR A 54 -15.87 1.52 37.08
N GLU A 55 -16.52 1.99 38.15
CA GLU A 55 -16.69 1.25 39.41
C GLU A 55 -17.43 -0.07 39.18
N ALA A 56 -18.57 -0.05 38.47
CA ALA A 56 -19.34 -1.24 38.12
C ALA A 56 -18.49 -2.26 37.33
N ARG A 57 -17.68 -1.79 36.38
CA ARG A 57 -16.74 -2.64 35.62
C ARG A 57 -15.58 -3.19 36.46
N ARG A 58 -15.24 -2.57 37.59
CA ARG A 58 -14.24 -3.11 38.53
C ARG A 58 -14.83 -4.21 39.40
N GLN A 59 -16.09 -4.07 39.77
CA GLN A 59 -16.80 -4.99 40.67
C GLN A 59 -17.35 -6.22 39.94
N ASP A 60 -17.65 -6.11 38.65
CA ASP A 60 -18.20 -7.21 37.84
C ASP A 60 -17.23 -7.60 36.68
N PRO A 61 -16.56 -8.77 36.79
CA PRO A 61 -15.68 -9.30 35.75
C PRO A 61 -16.38 -9.59 34.41
N GLU A 62 -17.66 -9.99 34.40
CA GLU A 62 -18.43 -10.21 33.18
C GLU A 62 -18.69 -8.91 32.43
N LEU A 63 -19.10 -7.87 33.16
CA LEU A 63 -19.29 -6.52 32.61
C LEU A 63 -17.98 -5.96 32.06
N LYS A 64 -16.86 -6.20 32.75
CA LYS A 64 -15.51 -5.86 32.27
C LYS A 64 -15.18 -6.57 30.97
N LYS A 65 -15.42 -7.89 30.90
CA LYS A 65 -15.18 -8.70 29.70
C LYS A 65 -16.04 -8.23 28.53
N LYS A 66 -17.36 -8.10 28.69
CA LYS A 66 -18.29 -7.60 27.66
C LYS A 66 -17.87 -6.22 27.14
N HIS A 67 -17.44 -5.32 28.03
CA HIS A 67 -16.92 -4.02 27.62
C HIS A 67 -15.64 -4.13 26.80
N ASN A 68 -14.67 -4.93 27.26
CA ASN A 68 -13.41 -5.15 26.55
C ASN A 68 -13.65 -5.79 25.18
N ASP A 69 -14.54 -6.77 25.08
CA ASP A 69 -14.90 -7.43 23.83
C ASP A 69 -15.57 -6.46 22.86
N ALA A 70 -16.45 -5.57 23.35
CA ALA A 70 -17.09 -4.54 22.53
C ALA A 70 -16.09 -3.48 22.05
N VAL A 71 -15.17 -3.06 22.91
CA VAL A 71 -14.07 -2.14 22.54
C VAL A 71 -13.15 -2.80 21.52
N HIS A 72 -12.80 -4.07 21.71
CA HIS A 72 -11.96 -4.84 20.81
C HIS A 72 -12.62 -5.03 19.44
N ARG A 73 -13.91 -5.39 19.40
CA ARG A 73 -14.69 -5.49 18.16
C ARG A 73 -14.71 -4.18 17.39
N ARG A 74 -14.98 -3.07 18.08
CA ARG A 74 -15.00 -1.73 17.47
C ARG A 74 -13.60 -1.33 16.98
N TYR A 75 -12.56 -1.68 17.73
CA TYR A 75 -11.17 -1.49 17.31
C TYR A 75 -10.86 -2.26 16.02
N LEU A 76 -11.30 -3.51 15.90
CA LEU A 76 -11.14 -4.30 14.68
C LEU A 76 -11.94 -3.73 13.50
N GLU A 77 -13.19 -3.30 13.72
CA GLU A 77 -14.04 -2.66 12.70
C GLU A 77 -13.48 -1.30 12.21
N ASP A 78 -12.83 -0.55 13.10
CA ASP A 78 -12.25 0.76 12.79
C ASP A 78 -10.73 0.68 12.46
N LEU A 79 -10.13 -0.51 12.50
CA LEU A 79 -8.68 -0.71 12.35
C LEU A 79 -8.21 -0.20 10.97
N GLY A 80 -8.91 -0.63 9.92
CA GLY A 80 -8.61 -0.23 8.55
C GLY A 80 -8.70 1.28 8.37
N LYS A 81 -9.78 1.89 8.86
CA LYS A 81 -10.01 3.35 8.81
C LYS A 81 -8.95 4.13 9.58
N SER A 82 -8.55 3.63 10.75
CA SER A 82 -7.54 4.28 11.60
C SER A 82 -6.17 4.27 10.92
N ARG A 83 -5.78 3.13 10.35
CA ARG A 83 -4.52 2.96 9.62
C ARG A 83 -4.47 3.80 8.36
N GLU A 84 -5.51 3.78 7.54
CA GLU A 84 -5.66 4.64 6.36
C GLU A 84 -5.53 6.13 6.73
N ARG A 85 -6.22 6.57 7.79
CA ARG A 85 -6.15 7.95 8.27
C ARG A 85 -4.74 8.33 8.77
N ALA A 86 -4.07 7.42 9.48
CA ALA A 86 -2.70 7.63 9.93
C ALA A 86 -1.75 7.79 8.73
N ALA A 87 -1.86 6.90 7.73
CA ALA A 87 -1.08 6.99 6.50
C ALA A 87 -1.31 8.34 5.79
N ALA A 88 -2.56 8.78 5.64
CA ALA A 88 -2.89 10.09 5.06
C ALA A 88 -2.23 11.25 5.82
N THR A 89 -2.25 11.17 7.16
CA THR A 89 -1.69 12.20 8.03
C THR A 89 -0.18 12.32 7.88
N GLU A 90 0.54 11.19 7.90
CA GLU A 90 2.00 11.20 7.73
C GLU A 90 2.43 11.78 6.38
N TRP A 91 1.68 11.52 5.31
CA TRP A 91 1.98 12.11 4.01
C TRP A 91 1.76 13.61 3.93
N ARG A 92 0.69 14.12 4.55
CA ARG A 92 0.46 15.57 4.60
C ARG A 92 1.60 16.26 5.32
N LYS A 93 2.16 15.64 6.37
CA LYS A 93 3.37 16.15 7.04
C LYS A 93 4.57 16.14 6.10
N ALA A 94 4.80 15.04 5.38
CA ALA A 94 5.95 14.88 4.50
C ALA A 94 5.92 15.83 3.29
N THR A 95 4.74 16.07 2.71
CA THR A 95 4.57 16.87 1.49
C THR A 95 4.14 18.32 1.76
N LYS A 96 3.75 18.64 3.00
CA LYS A 96 3.09 19.89 3.40
C LYS A 96 1.76 20.17 2.68
N ALA A 97 1.23 19.21 1.91
CA ALA A 97 -0.02 19.37 1.20
C ALA A 97 -1.23 19.20 2.14
N GLU A 98 -2.28 19.98 1.93
CA GLU A 98 -3.51 19.92 2.73
C GLU A 98 -4.32 18.65 2.47
N LYS A 99 -4.33 18.19 1.21
CA LYS A 99 -5.10 17.03 0.77
C LYS A 99 -4.20 16.05 0.04
N MET A 100 -4.33 14.78 0.40
CA MET A 100 -3.67 13.70 -0.32
C MET A 100 -4.33 13.49 -1.69
N HIS A 101 -3.51 13.21 -2.71
CA HIS A 101 -3.98 12.80 -4.04
C HIS A 101 -4.97 11.65 -3.93
N ALA A 102 -5.99 11.70 -4.80
CA ALA A 102 -7.28 11.09 -4.56
C ALA A 102 -7.21 9.58 -4.24
N TRP A 103 -7.85 9.25 -3.13
CA TRP A 103 -8.57 7.99 -2.95
C TRP A 103 -9.72 7.99 -3.93
N TYR A 104 -9.83 6.94 -4.72
CA TYR A 104 -11.08 6.71 -5.39
C TYR A 104 -12.10 6.25 -4.34
N GLU A 105 -13.25 6.95 -4.27
CA GLU A 105 -14.31 6.66 -3.30
C GLU A 105 -14.76 5.19 -3.35
N TYR A 106 -14.69 4.61 -4.56
CA TYR A 106 -14.95 3.21 -4.88
C TYR A 106 -13.87 2.24 -4.38
N GLU A 107 -12.60 2.65 -4.30
CA GLU A 107 -11.50 1.80 -3.79
C GLU A 107 -11.38 1.84 -2.27
N ARG A 108 -11.94 2.84 -1.60
CA ARG A 108 -11.77 3.05 -0.16
C ARG A 108 -12.18 1.85 0.68
N GLN A 109 -13.28 1.19 0.33
CA GLN A 109 -13.73 -0.01 1.05
C GLN A 109 -12.73 -1.17 0.89
N ALA A 110 -12.21 -1.38 -0.32
CA ALA A 110 -11.21 -2.39 -0.59
C ALA A 110 -9.89 -2.11 0.16
N MET A 111 -9.41 -0.86 0.16
CA MET A 111 -8.22 -0.46 0.92
C MET A 111 -8.40 -0.66 2.43
N GLN A 112 -9.58 -0.31 2.98
CA GLN A 112 -9.87 -0.55 4.39
C GLN A 112 -9.87 -2.04 4.74
N ALA A 113 -10.36 -2.88 3.82
CA ALA A 113 -10.30 -4.33 3.97
C ALA A 113 -8.85 -4.85 3.97
N VAL A 114 -8.00 -4.35 3.06
CA VAL A 114 -6.55 -4.66 3.06
C VAL A 114 -5.93 -4.27 4.40
N TYR A 115 -6.13 -3.03 4.85
CA TYR A 115 -5.59 -2.57 6.13
C TYR A 115 -6.14 -3.34 7.33
N ALA A 116 -7.38 -3.82 7.28
CA ALA A 116 -7.95 -4.64 8.35
C ALA A 116 -7.37 -6.07 8.37
N GLY A 117 -7.02 -6.62 7.19
CA GLY A 117 -6.49 -7.97 7.03
C GLY A 117 -5.01 -8.15 7.36
N LEU A 118 -4.24 -7.06 7.56
CA LEU A 118 -2.81 -7.17 7.86
C LEU A 118 -2.57 -7.88 9.20
N ILE A 119 -1.67 -8.84 9.19
CA ILE A 119 -1.24 -9.57 10.38
C ILE A 119 -0.61 -8.58 11.38
N GLU A 120 -1.26 -8.41 12.53
CA GLU A 120 -0.66 -7.75 13.69
C GLU A 120 0.21 -8.74 14.45
N ALA A 121 1.35 -8.26 14.96
CA ALA A 121 2.12 -8.95 15.99
C ALA A 121 1.45 -8.83 17.37
N LYS A 122 0.14 -9.07 17.45
CA LYS A 122 -0.63 -8.97 18.69
C LYS A 122 -1.61 -10.11 18.81
N ARG A 123 -1.66 -10.72 19.99
CA ARG A 123 -2.71 -11.67 20.40
C ARG A 123 -3.34 -11.13 21.68
N GLY A 124 -4.66 -10.90 21.68
CA GLY A 124 -5.37 -10.46 22.88
C GLY A 124 -4.91 -9.10 23.46
N ASN A 125 -4.42 -8.18 22.62
CA ASN A 125 -3.79 -6.90 22.97
C ASN A 125 -2.37 -6.97 23.57
N GLU A 126 -1.75 -8.15 23.64
CA GLU A 126 -0.35 -8.28 24.05
C GLU A 126 0.54 -8.50 22.82
N PRO A 127 1.76 -7.90 22.79
CA PRO A 127 2.73 -8.14 21.72
C PRO A 127 3.09 -9.62 21.67
N ASP A 128 2.87 -10.26 20.52
CA ASP A 128 3.28 -11.64 20.28
C ASP A 128 4.65 -11.63 19.58
N LYS A 129 5.71 -11.90 20.36
CA LYS A 129 7.09 -11.91 19.86
C LYS A 129 7.33 -12.93 18.74
N MET A 130 6.54 -14.01 18.69
CA MET A 130 6.66 -15.01 17.62
C MET A 130 6.07 -14.50 16.29
N LEU A 131 5.03 -13.68 16.37
CA LEU A 131 4.39 -13.04 15.21
C LEU A 131 5.04 -11.71 14.82
N GLU A 132 5.92 -11.16 15.64
CA GLU A 132 6.63 -9.91 15.36
C GLU A 132 7.37 -9.92 14.03
N LYS A 133 8.00 -11.04 13.69
CA LYS A 133 8.66 -11.25 12.39
C LYS A 133 7.70 -11.41 11.20
N PHE A 134 6.45 -11.76 11.47
CA PHE A 134 5.39 -11.92 10.45
C PHE A 134 4.46 -10.71 10.39
N ARG A 135 4.72 -9.67 11.19
CA ARG A 135 3.95 -8.44 11.18
C ARG A 135 3.89 -7.89 9.76
N GLN A 136 2.69 -7.59 9.30
CA GLN A 136 2.47 -6.95 8.01
C GLN A 136 2.12 -5.48 8.16
N GLN A 137 2.53 -4.69 7.18
CA GLN A 137 2.22 -3.30 6.98
C GLN A 137 1.67 -3.12 5.57
N GLY A 138 0.63 -2.30 5.42
CA GLY A 138 0.17 -1.90 4.09
C GLY A 138 1.06 -0.76 3.64
N ASP A 139 1.86 -0.99 2.62
CA ASP A 139 2.80 -0.01 2.08
C ASP A 139 2.63 0.16 0.57
N HIS A 140 3.15 1.27 0.06
CA HIS A 140 3.01 1.65 -1.33
C HIS A 140 4.07 0.99 -2.21
N LEU A 141 3.69 0.41 -3.35
CA LEU A 141 4.66 -0.13 -4.32
C LEU A 141 5.56 0.99 -4.86
N ILE A 142 4.94 2.03 -5.43
CA ILE A 142 5.57 3.33 -5.72
C ILE A 142 5.52 4.16 -4.44
N PRO A 143 6.67 4.58 -3.88
CA PRO A 143 6.71 5.32 -2.65
C PRO A 143 5.84 6.58 -2.71
N LYS A 144 5.14 6.79 -1.59
CA LYS A 144 4.23 7.91 -1.39
C LYS A 144 4.90 9.28 -1.56
N VAL A 145 6.19 9.32 -1.23
CA VAL A 145 7.14 10.39 -1.52
C VAL A 145 8.41 9.66 -1.89
N GLY A 146 8.63 9.49 -3.18
CA GLY A 146 9.87 8.92 -3.68
C GLY A 146 10.91 10.01 -3.82
N LYS A 147 12.07 9.77 -3.25
CA LYS A 147 13.21 10.67 -3.37
C LYS A 147 14.23 10.08 -4.33
N GLY A 148 14.88 10.96 -5.09
CA GLY A 148 15.95 10.61 -6.01
C GLY A 148 16.97 11.73 -6.04
N VAL A 149 18.19 11.41 -6.47
CA VAL A 149 19.27 12.39 -6.62
C VAL A 149 19.19 13.00 -8.01
N ILE A 150 18.94 14.31 -8.07
CA ILE A 150 18.96 15.09 -9.31
C ILE A 150 19.98 16.21 -9.12
N ASP A 151 21.00 16.26 -9.98
CA ASP A 151 22.11 17.22 -9.90
C ASP A 151 22.88 17.18 -8.57
N GLY A 152 23.02 15.99 -7.98
CA GLY A 152 23.71 15.81 -6.69
C GLY A 152 22.88 16.19 -5.45
N GLU A 153 21.61 16.59 -5.63
CA GLU A 153 20.69 16.93 -4.55
C GLU A 153 19.54 15.94 -4.45
N GLU A 154 19.17 15.57 -3.22
CA GLU A 154 17.99 14.73 -2.96
C GLU A 154 16.71 15.55 -3.16
N LYS A 155 15.91 15.19 -4.17
CA LYS A 155 14.63 15.84 -4.51
C LYS A 155 13.49 14.84 -4.52
N ILE A 156 12.27 15.32 -4.33
CA ILE A 156 11.07 14.51 -4.53
C ILE A 156 10.90 14.31 -6.04
N VAL A 157 11.06 13.07 -6.50
CA VAL A 157 10.99 12.73 -7.93
C VAL A 157 9.68 12.07 -8.31
N VAL A 158 8.99 11.45 -7.34
CA VAL A 158 7.68 10.82 -7.57
C VAL A 158 6.78 10.96 -6.34
N ASN A 159 5.47 10.91 -6.58
CA ASN A 159 4.45 10.90 -5.54
C ASN A 159 3.45 9.78 -5.85
N GLY A 160 3.63 8.62 -5.22
CA GLY A 160 2.76 7.47 -5.39
C GLY A 160 1.32 7.76 -4.90
N LEU A 161 0.34 7.33 -5.70
CA LEU A 161 -1.08 7.44 -5.34
C LEU A 161 -1.40 6.47 -4.19
N HIS A 162 -2.37 6.81 -3.32
CA HIS A 162 -2.88 5.87 -2.31
C HIS A 162 -4.12 5.17 -2.85
N THR A 163 -3.89 4.28 -3.79
CA THR A 163 -4.91 3.48 -4.46
C THR A 163 -4.67 2.01 -4.16
N PHE A 164 -5.69 1.18 -4.37
CA PHE A 164 -5.55 -0.27 -4.20
C PHE A 164 -4.44 -0.83 -5.10
N ALA A 165 -4.34 -0.33 -6.34
CA ALA A 165 -3.31 -0.74 -7.29
C ALA A 165 -1.86 -0.40 -6.85
N ASN A 166 -1.69 0.57 -5.94
CA ASN A 166 -0.38 0.96 -5.43
C ASN A 166 -0.15 0.51 -3.99
N LEU A 167 -1.05 -0.26 -3.36
CA LEU A 167 -0.93 -0.70 -1.97
C LEU A 167 -0.79 -2.21 -1.88
N ALA A 168 0.24 -2.68 -1.18
CA ALA A 168 0.47 -4.10 -0.95
C ALA A 168 0.70 -4.40 0.54
N PRO A 169 0.23 -5.57 1.04
CA PRO A 169 0.63 -6.06 2.34
C PRO A 169 2.08 -6.55 2.27
N LEU A 170 2.99 -5.86 2.96
CA LEU A 170 4.40 -6.20 3.04
C LEU A 170 4.77 -6.59 4.47
N SER A 171 5.71 -7.53 4.64
CA SER A 171 6.26 -7.80 5.97
C SER A 171 7.01 -6.55 6.45
N ALA A 172 6.94 -6.25 7.75
CA ALA A 172 7.54 -5.05 8.31
C ALA A 172 9.06 -5.00 8.07
N VAL A 173 9.73 -6.15 8.04
CA VAL A 173 11.17 -6.27 7.75
C VAL A 173 11.47 -5.87 6.30
N LEU A 174 10.69 -6.38 5.34
CA LEU A 174 10.87 -6.02 3.92
C LEU A 174 10.51 -4.56 3.69
N ASN A 175 9.45 -4.07 4.34
CA ASN A 175 9.03 -2.69 4.23
C ASN A 175 10.11 -1.72 4.76
N GLN A 176 10.76 -2.06 5.87
CA GLN A 176 11.85 -1.26 6.42
C GLN A 176 13.06 -1.20 5.48
N LYS A 177 13.37 -2.30 4.78
CA LYS A 177 14.44 -2.33 3.77
C LYS A 177 14.10 -1.49 2.54
N LYS A 178 12.85 -1.55 2.08
CA LYS A 178 12.35 -0.79 0.92
C LYS A 178 12.40 0.72 1.15
N GLY A 179 12.08 1.18 2.36
CA GLY A 179 12.16 2.61 2.69
C GLY A 179 11.31 3.51 1.77
N SER A 180 11.88 4.66 1.42
CA SER A 180 11.26 5.65 0.53
C SER A 180 11.86 5.68 -0.87
N ASP A 181 12.69 4.70 -1.21
CA ASP A 181 13.51 4.75 -2.39
C ASP A 181 12.66 4.47 -3.64
N PHE A 182 12.86 5.32 -4.65
CA PHE A 182 12.23 5.16 -5.96
C PHE A 182 13.32 4.83 -6.97
N GLU A 183 13.44 3.54 -7.24
CA GLU A 183 14.46 2.95 -8.12
C GLU A 183 13.74 2.05 -9.12
N PRO A 184 12.98 2.64 -10.06
CA PRO A 184 12.18 1.87 -11.02
C PRO A 184 13.04 0.95 -11.89
N ASP A 185 14.32 1.28 -12.08
CA ASP A 185 15.27 0.45 -12.83
C ASP A 185 15.60 -0.86 -12.13
N LEU A 186 15.59 -0.88 -10.79
CA LEU A 186 15.80 -2.09 -9.99
C LEU A 186 14.47 -2.76 -9.63
N CYS A 187 13.40 -1.98 -9.40
CA CYS A 187 12.09 -2.50 -9.00
C CYS A 187 11.02 -2.27 -10.07
N ARG A 188 10.76 -3.27 -10.91
CA ARG A 188 9.78 -3.19 -12.02
C ARG A 188 8.36 -2.84 -11.58
N TYR A 189 7.95 -3.21 -10.36
CA TYR A 189 6.63 -2.85 -9.83
C TYR A 189 6.47 -1.34 -9.53
N GLN A 190 7.56 -0.56 -9.61
CA GLN A 190 7.53 0.89 -9.55
C GLN A 190 7.38 1.55 -10.94
N LYS A 191 7.47 0.77 -12.02
CA LYS A 191 7.25 1.22 -13.41
C LYS A 191 5.75 1.29 -13.72
N PRO A 192 5.33 2.00 -14.78
CA PRO A 192 3.95 2.02 -15.23
C PRO A 192 3.38 0.62 -15.46
N ALA A 193 2.17 0.38 -14.95
CA ALA A 193 1.42 -0.87 -15.04
C ALA A 193 0.91 -1.12 -16.48
N ASN A 194 1.83 -1.38 -17.40
CA ASN A 194 1.57 -1.80 -18.77
C ASN A 194 2.67 -2.74 -19.26
N ARG A 195 2.44 -3.33 -20.43
CA ARG A 195 3.40 -4.25 -21.03
C ARG A 195 4.52 -3.55 -21.79
N HIS A 196 4.34 -2.34 -22.34
CA HIS A 196 5.30 -1.66 -23.21
C HIS A 196 6.69 -1.42 -22.59
N SER A 197 7.64 -1.01 -23.42
CA SER A 197 9.03 -0.73 -23.02
C SER A 197 9.09 0.22 -21.83
N GLY A 198 9.81 -0.18 -20.78
CA GLY A 198 9.88 0.55 -19.52
C GLY A 198 8.65 0.39 -18.64
N GLY A 199 7.76 -0.56 -18.93
CA GLY A 199 6.60 -0.94 -18.12
C GLY A 199 6.90 -2.03 -17.08
N ALA A 200 5.95 -2.24 -16.18
CA ALA A 200 6.03 -3.23 -15.11
C ALA A 200 5.88 -4.68 -15.58
N TRP A 201 5.43 -4.90 -16.82
CA TRP A 201 5.35 -6.25 -17.45
C TRP A 201 6.09 -6.33 -18.78
N ASP A 202 6.97 -5.38 -19.03
CA ASP A 202 8.00 -5.45 -20.05
C ASP A 202 8.80 -6.77 -19.93
N PRO A 203 8.95 -7.59 -20.99
CA PRO A 203 9.74 -8.81 -20.92
C PRO A 203 11.25 -8.54 -20.77
N GLU A 204 11.71 -7.30 -20.88
CA GLU A 204 13.10 -6.94 -20.62
C GLU A 204 13.47 -7.06 -19.13
N LEU A 205 14.56 -7.79 -18.87
CA LEU A 205 15.10 -8.04 -17.53
C LEU A 205 15.73 -6.77 -16.93
N THR A 206 15.51 -6.54 -15.64
CA THR A 206 16.39 -5.63 -14.87
C THR A 206 17.76 -6.26 -14.63
N ASP A 207 18.71 -5.45 -14.17
CA ASP A 207 20.04 -5.92 -13.77
C ASP A 207 19.97 -6.95 -12.64
N GLU A 208 19.11 -6.75 -11.63
CA GLU A 208 18.93 -7.71 -10.53
C GLU A 208 18.31 -9.03 -11.03
N GLU A 209 17.36 -8.98 -11.96
CA GLU A 209 16.75 -10.18 -12.54
C GLU A 209 17.75 -10.94 -13.42
N ARG A 210 18.59 -10.22 -14.15
CA ARG A 210 19.70 -10.77 -14.94
C ARG A 210 20.70 -11.48 -14.04
N GLU A 211 21.13 -10.84 -12.95
CA GLU A 211 22.02 -11.44 -11.95
C GLU A 211 21.42 -12.70 -11.34
N ARG A 212 20.13 -12.66 -10.98
CA ARG A 212 19.43 -13.80 -10.40
C ARG A 212 19.28 -14.97 -11.37
N ILE A 213 19.00 -14.68 -12.63
CA ILE A 213 18.92 -15.70 -13.69
C ILE A 213 20.31 -16.31 -13.94
N GLN A 214 21.35 -15.47 -13.95
CA GLN A 214 22.74 -15.90 -14.05
C GLN A 214 23.15 -16.79 -12.86
N GLU A 215 22.76 -16.45 -11.64
CA GLU A 215 22.99 -17.24 -10.43
C GLU A 215 22.30 -18.61 -10.52
N ARG A 216 21.02 -18.65 -10.93
CA ARG A 216 20.30 -19.92 -11.14
C ARG A 216 20.98 -20.84 -12.16
N TRP A 217 21.52 -20.25 -13.21
CA TRP A 217 22.28 -21.01 -14.19
C TRP A 217 23.59 -21.55 -13.61
N THR A 218 24.41 -20.66 -13.05
CA THR A 218 25.78 -20.99 -12.62
C THR A 218 25.86 -21.79 -11.32
N VAL A 219 24.92 -21.58 -10.40
CA VAL A 219 24.93 -22.18 -9.05
C VAL A 219 23.93 -23.33 -8.96
N GLU A 220 22.71 -23.12 -9.44
CA GLU A 220 21.62 -24.11 -9.31
C GLU A 220 21.54 -25.07 -10.52
N GLY A 221 22.27 -24.80 -11.60
CA GLY A 221 22.28 -25.61 -12.82
C GLY A 221 20.97 -25.55 -13.61
N VAL A 222 20.13 -24.53 -13.37
CA VAL A 222 18.88 -24.33 -14.11
C VAL A 222 19.20 -23.73 -15.49
N PRO A 223 18.73 -24.33 -16.61
CA PRO A 223 18.98 -23.78 -17.93
C PRO A 223 18.53 -22.31 -18.05
N LEU A 224 19.33 -21.51 -18.75
CA LEU A 224 19.06 -20.08 -18.94
C LEU A 224 17.69 -19.88 -19.62
N GLU A 225 17.39 -20.72 -20.61
CA GLU A 225 16.15 -20.71 -21.39
C GLU A 225 14.93 -20.99 -20.52
N GLU A 226 15.06 -21.93 -19.57
CA GLU A 226 13.98 -22.27 -18.64
C GLU A 226 13.71 -21.12 -17.67
N SER A 227 14.76 -20.48 -17.17
CA SER A 227 14.66 -19.32 -16.29
C SER A 227 14.00 -18.13 -17.00
N LEU A 228 14.40 -17.84 -18.24
CA LEU A 228 13.81 -16.78 -19.07
C LEU A 228 12.35 -17.05 -19.42
N ARG A 229 12.02 -18.28 -19.83
CA ARG A 229 10.62 -18.69 -20.10
C ARG A 229 9.76 -18.52 -18.87
N THR A 230 10.24 -18.99 -17.72
CA THR A 230 9.52 -18.87 -16.44
C THR A 230 9.30 -17.41 -16.08
N HIS A 231 10.31 -16.56 -16.24
CA HIS A 231 10.19 -15.12 -15.98
C HIS A 231 9.11 -14.49 -16.86
N ARG A 232 9.18 -14.71 -18.18
CA ARG A 232 8.18 -14.22 -19.15
C ARG A 232 6.76 -14.67 -18.78
N ASP A 233 6.58 -15.96 -18.48
CA ASP A 233 5.26 -16.53 -18.20
C ASP A 233 4.66 -15.97 -16.91
N VAL A 234 5.51 -15.68 -15.90
CA VAL A 234 5.09 -14.97 -14.68
C VAL A 234 4.63 -13.55 -15.00
N LEU A 235 5.40 -12.79 -15.79
CA LEU A 235 5.02 -11.43 -16.17
C LEU A 235 3.74 -11.40 -17.00
N ASP A 236 3.56 -12.33 -17.95
CA ASP A 236 2.33 -12.45 -18.73
C ASP A 236 1.12 -12.72 -17.84
N ARG A 237 1.24 -13.67 -16.91
CA ARG A 237 0.17 -14.02 -15.98
C ARG A 237 -0.22 -12.82 -15.13
N ASP A 238 0.76 -12.11 -14.58
CA ASP A 238 0.51 -10.98 -13.68
C ASP A 238 -0.11 -9.79 -14.46
N ALA A 239 0.34 -9.56 -15.69
CA ALA A 239 -0.28 -8.57 -16.59
C ALA A 239 -1.74 -8.90 -16.91
N ARG A 240 -2.04 -10.16 -17.26
CA ARG A 240 -3.43 -10.61 -17.52
C ARG A 240 -4.33 -10.45 -16.30
N ALA A 241 -3.83 -10.77 -15.11
CA ALA A 241 -4.58 -10.61 -13.87
C ALA A 241 -4.92 -9.13 -13.60
N TYR A 242 -3.99 -8.22 -13.85
CA TYR A 242 -4.23 -6.79 -13.74
C TYR A 242 -5.22 -6.26 -14.79
N GLU A 243 -5.05 -6.64 -16.05
CA GLU A 243 -5.96 -6.28 -17.15
C GLU A 243 -7.38 -6.77 -16.87
N GLU A 244 -7.52 -8.00 -16.38
CA GLU A 244 -8.81 -8.56 -15.99
C GLU A 244 -9.45 -7.77 -14.83
N HIS A 245 -8.66 -7.39 -13.83
CA HIS A 245 -9.13 -6.56 -12.73
C HIS A 245 -9.62 -5.20 -13.22
N LEU A 246 -8.83 -4.51 -14.07
CA LEU A 246 -9.23 -3.21 -14.63
C LEU A 246 -10.53 -3.31 -15.41
N ARG A 247 -10.66 -4.33 -16.26
CA ARG A 247 -11.87 -4.55 -17.05
C ARG A 247 -13.08 -4.83 -16.17
N LYS A 248 -12.95 -5.71 -15.17
CA LYS A 248 -14.06 -6.09 -14.29
C LYS A 248 -14.47 -5.00 -13.31
N THR A 249 -13.52 -4.24 -12.80
CA THR A 249 -13.76 -3.24 -11.75
C THR A 249 -14.07 -1.86 -12.32
N TYR A 250 -13.44 -1.50 -13.44
CA TYR A 250 -13.51 -0.14 -14.00
C TYR A 250 -14.07 -0.09 -15.43
N GLY A 251 -14.30 -1.23 -16.09
CA GLY A 251 -14.73 -1.26 -17.48
C GLY A 251 -13.67 -0.74 -18.45
N MET A 252 -12.39 -0.75 -18.05
CA MET A 252 -11.27 -0.27 -18.86
C MET A 252 -10.56 -1.44 -19.54
N GLU A 253 -10.23 -1.28 -20.82
CA GLU A 253 -9.35 -2.20 -21.56
C GLU A 253 -8.02 -1.52 -21.86
N ILE A 254 -6.93 -2.23 -21.59
CA ILE A 254 -5.59 -1.84 -22.04
C ILE A 254 -5.36 -2.53 -23.38
N LEU A 255 -5.09 -1.74 -24.42
CA LEU A 255 -4.72 -2.28 -25.72
C LEU A 255 -3.28 -2.77 -25.64
N VAL A 256 -3.12 -4.09 -25.68
CA VAL A 256 -1.82 -4.75 -25.77
C VAL A 256 -1.60 -5.11 -27.23
N ASP A 257 -0.45 -4.69 -27.78
CA ASP A 257 0.00 -5.23 -29.06
C ASP A 257 0.55 -6.65 -28.82
N PRO A 258 -0.12 -7.71 -29.31
CA PRO A 258 0.33 -9.08 -29.13
C PRO A 258 1.69 -9.33 -29.81
N ALA A 259 1.97 -8.64 -30.91
CA ALA A 259 3.23 -8.74 -31.62
C ALA A 259 4.38 -8.18 -30.76
N TRP A 260 4.13 -7.11 -29.99
CA TRP A 260 5.12 -6.52 -29.10
C TRP A 260 5.60 -7.50 -28.02
N PHE A 261 4.71 -8.32 -27.46
CA PHE A 261 5.06 -9.34 -26.45
C PHE A 261 5.74 -10.58 -27.07
N GLU A 262 5.40 -10.92 -28.31
CA GLU A 262 5.96 -12.07 -29.04
C GLU A 262 7.27 -11.76 -29.79
N CYS A 263 7.57 -10.48 -30.10
CA CYS A 263 8.72 -10.06 -30.92
C CYS A 263 10.04 -9.87 -30.16
N HIS A 264 10.02 -9.83 -28.83
CA HIS A 264 11.24 -9.65 -28.03
C HIS A 264 11.89 -10.94 -27.54
N VAL A 265 11.35 -12.10 -27.93
CA VAL A 265 12.10 -13.36 -27.98
C VAL A 265 12.65 -13.48 -29.40
N LEU A 266 13.98 -13.43 -29.56
CA LEU A 266 14.64 -13.46 -30.86
C LEU A 266 14.08 -14.61 -31.73
N PRO A 267 13.83 -14.41 -33.05
CA PRO A 267 13.32 -15.45 -33.95
C PRO A 267 14.14 -16.75 -33.96
N GLU A 268 15.43 -16.63 -33.66
CA GLU A 268 16.43 -17.71 -33.60
C GLU A 268 16.12 -18.71 -32.45
N TRP A 269 15.30 -18.29 -31.48
CA TRP A 269 14.94 -19.06 -30.29
C TRP A 269 13.61 -19.82 -30.47
N LYS A 270 12.92 -19.64 -31.61
CA LYS A 270 11.74 -20.44 -31.98
C LYS A 270 12.10 -21.82 -32.55
N ALA A 271 13.38 -22.13 -32.76
CA ALA A 271 13.84 -23.31 -33.48
C ALA A 271 14.76 -24.26 -32.69
N LEU A 272 14.73 -24.25 -31.35
CA LEU A 272 15.39 -25.29 -30.56
C LEU A 272 14.34 -26.30 -30.10
N GLU A 273 14.14 -27.33 -30.92
CA GLU A 273 13.52 -28.59 -30.50
C GLU A 273 14.25 -29.07 -29.23
N GLY A 274 13.55 -29.11 -28.09
CA GLY A 274 14.15 -29.57 -26.84
C GLY A 274 14.46 -31.07 -26.85
N PRO A 275 14.80 -31.67 -25.71
CA PRO A 275 15.61 -31.19 -24.60
C PRO A 275 16.99 -31.89 -24.63
N ARG A 276 18.07 -31.25 -24.16
CA ARG A 276 19.30 -31.99 -23.81
C ARG A 276 19.85 -31.53 -22.47
N TYR A 277 19.41 -32.22 -21.42
CA TYR A 277 20.24 -32.39 -20.23
C TYR A 277 21.35 -33.37 -20.57
N LYS A 278 22.60 -32.89 -20.60
CA LYS A 278 23.79 -33.60 -20.11
C LYS A 278 25.01 -32.70 -20.26
N GLY A 279 25.54 -32.26 -19.13
CA GLY A 279 26.92 -31.81 -19.02
C GLY A 279 27.25 -30.50 -19.75
N PHE A 280 28.10 -29.72 -19.10
CA PHE A 280 29.05 -28.88 -19.81
C PHE A 280 29.67 -29.66 -20.98
N GLU A 281 29.53 -29.22 -22.23
CA GLU A 281 30.53 -29.53 -23.26
C GLU A 281 30.85 -28.39 -24.22
N GLU A 282 30.12 -27.27 -24.25
CA GLU A 282 30.57 -26.10 -25.02
C GLU A 282 30.38 -24.81 -24.21
N GLU A 283 31.46 -24.05 -24.03
CA GLU A 283 31.36 -22.65 -23.63
C GLU A 283 30.48 -21.92 -24.66
N PRO A 284 29.59 -21.00 -24.22
CA PRO A 284 28.79 -20.22 -25.15
C PRO A 284 29.73 -19.51 -26.13
N ASP A 285 29.40 -19.57 -27.43
CA ASP A 285 30.26 -18.96 -28.44
C ASP A 285 30.46 -17.46 -28.14
N GLU A 286 31.67 -16.97 -28.43
CA GLU A 286 32.03 -15.57 -28.18
C GLU A 286 31.09 -14.58 -28.88
N GLU A 287 30.38 -15.00 -29.94
CA GLU A 287 29.43 -14.17 -30.67
C GLU A 287 28.14 -13.94 -29.87
N THR A 288 27.67 -14.96 -29.16
CA THR A 288 26.52 -14.93 -28.25
C THR A 288 26.84 -14.10 -27.01
N VAL A 289 28.05 -14.25 -26.45
CA VAL A 289 28.51 -13.43 -25.32
C VAL A 289 28.76 -11.97 -25.74
N ARG A 290 29.28 -11.72 -26.95
CA ARG A 290 29.46 -10.35 -27.48
C ARG A 290 28.15 -9.69 -27.90
N ALA A 291 27.18 -10.41 -28.44
CA ALA A 291 25.84 -9.88 -28.73
C ALA A 291 25.14 -9.41 -27.45
N PHE A 292 25.38 -10.11 -26.34
CA PHE A 292 24.93 -9.71 -25.00
C PHE A 292 25.66 -8.47 -24.46
N ALA A 293 26.98 -8.35 -24.67
CA ALA A 293 27.79 -7.22 -24.20
C ALA A 293 27.68 -5.94 -25.07
N ALA A 294 27.41 -6.08 -26.38
CA ALA A 294 27.51 -5.00 -27.37
C ALA A 294 26.27 -4.09 -27.50
N ARG A 295 25.15 -4.37 -26.83
CA ARG A 295 23.97 -3.46 -26.83
C ARG A 295 24.08 -2.28 -25.87
N ASN A 296 25.25 -2.04 -25.29
CA ASN A 296 25.56 -0.94 -24.39
C ASN A 296 25.95 0.39 -25.09
N GLU A 297 25.81 0.52 -26.42
CA GLU A 297 25.99 1.84 -27.04
C GLU A 297 24.71 2.69 -26.93
N PRO A 298 24.77 3.88 -26.31
CA PRO A 298 23.64 4.79 -26.30
C PRO A 298 23.29 5.15 -27.75
N ARG A 299 22.05 4.87 -28.16
CA ARG A 299 21.53 5.37 -29.44
C ARG A 299 21.52 6.90 -29.38
N ASN A 300 22.57 7.47 -29.97
CA ASN A 300 22.72 8.89 -30.20
C ASN A 300 21.52 9.36 -31.04
N THR A 301 20.54 9.99 -30.40
CA THR A 301 19.39 10.60 -31.08
C THR A 301 19.87 11.89 -31.73
N THR A 302 20.42 11.77 -32.93
CA THR A 302 20.64 12.90 -33.82
C THR A 302 19.67 12.83 -34.99
N ASN A 303 18.74 13.79 -34.96
CA ASN A 303 18.02 14.43 -36.06
C ASN A 303 17.24 13.59 -37.07
N ALA A 304 15.92 13.81 -37.09
CA ALA A 304 15.24 14.20 -38.32
C ALA A 304 14.14 15.23 -37.99
N VAL A 305 14.16 16.31 -38.77
CA VAL A 305 13.21 17.43 -38.84
C VAL A 305 11.84 16.96 -39.30
#